data_AF-A0A9R0Z0W6-F1
#
_entry.id   AF-A0A9R0Z0W6-F1
#
_cell.length_a   1.000
_cell.length_b   1.000
_cell.length_c   1.000
_cell.angle_alpha   90.00
_cell.angle_beta   90.00
_cell.angle_gamma   90.00
#
_symmetry.space_group_name_H-M   'P 1'
#
loop_
_entity.id
_entity.type
_entity.pdbx_description
1 polymer ?
#
loop_
_entity_poly.entity_id
_entity_poly.type
_entity_poly.pdbx_seq_one_letter_code
_entity_poly.pdbx_strand_id
1 'polypeptide(L)'
;MEPKMDAGLLALACSGSFEDLESLLNGRPAAYTIGSSATQPPSLYTVTVGGDTLLHVVAAIHGDTEDSTKKASLVFDKAPSLLFVQNSQGDTPLHCAARAGNIRMVSLLVDLANGQGVNNAKGLLETQNKNKQTALHEAVRSGDNDMVKLFMGVNPQLARFPEQGTSPLYLAILLENKIIANTLYELSGGAISYSGPSGQNALHAAVLRGKG
;
A
#
# COMPACT_ATOMS: atom_id res chain seq x y z
N MET A 1 11.95 -21.63 7.18
CA MET A 1 12.00 -21.22 5.76
C MET A 1 10.57 -20.88 5.39
N GLU A 2 10.27 -19.62 5.11
CA GLU A 2 8.92 -19.24 4.65
C GLU A 2 8.64 -19.90 3.30
N PRO A 3 7.40 -20.33 3.04
CA PRO A 3 7.07 -20.98 1.79
C PRO A 3 7.22 -19.97 0.64
N LYS A 4 8.04 -20.30 -0.36
CA LYS A 4 8.28 -19.43 -1.51
C LYS A 4 7.08 -19.44 -2.46
N MET A 5 6.74 -18.26 -2.98
CA MET A 5 5.70 -18.12 -3.98
C MET A 5 6.15 -18.73 -5.30
N ASP A 6 5.27 -19.56 -5.88
CA ASP A 6 5.53 -20.20 -7.18
C ASP A 6 5.48 -19.17 -8.32
N ALA A 7 6.29 -19.38 -9.36
CA ALA A 7 6.38 -18.47 -10.51
C ALA A 7 5.06 -18.36 -11.28
N GLY A 8 4.28 -19.44 -11.36
CA GLY A 8 2.96 -19.44 -12.00
C GLY A 8 1.94 -18.61 -11.23
N LEU A 9 1.92 -18.73 -9.89
CA LEU A 9 1.06 -17.90 -9.04
C LEU A 9 1.43 -16.42 -9.17
N LEU A 10 2.73 -16.10 -9.17
CA LEU A 10 3.21 -14.73 -9.34
C LEU A 10 2.81 -14.15 -10.72
N ALA A 11 2.98 -14.91 -11.80
CA ALA A 11 2.62 -14.48 -13.15
C ALA A 11 1.12 -14.21 -13.30
N LEU A 12 0.28 -15.07 -12.69
CA LEU A 12 -1.18 -14.89 -12.69
C LEU A 12 -1.61 -13.67 -11.87
N ALA A 13 -0.96 -13.43 -10.73
CA ALA A 13 -1.21 -12.24 -9.93
C ALA A 13 -0.92 -10.97 -10.75
N CYS A 14 0.29 -10.86 -11.31
CA CYS A 14 0.76 -9.66 -12.02
C CYS A 14 0.05 -9.40 -13.35
N SER A 15 -0.19 -10.46 -14.13
CA SER A 15 -0.54 -10.35 -15.55
C SER A 15 -1.66 -11.29 -16.03
N GLY A 16 -2.07 -12.26 -15.22
CA GLY A 16 -3.18 -13.16 -15.56
C GLY A 16 -4.53 -12.46 -15.50
N SER A 17 -5.60 -13.12 -15.94
CA SER A 17 -6.96 -12.63 -15.69
C SER A 17 -7.40 -12.94 -14.26
N PHE A 18 -8.42 -12.23 -13.77
CA PHE A 18 -9.11 -12.60 -12.53
C PHE A 18 -9.60 -14.06 -12.56
N GLU A 19 -10.18 -14.50 -13.67
CA GLU A 19 -10.75 -15.84 -13.83
C GLU A 19 -9.69 -16.95 -13.71
N ASP A 20 -8.49 -16.70 -14.25
CA ASP A 20 -7.36 -17.64 -14.15
C ASP A 20 -6.88 -17.77 -12.70
N LEU A 21 -6.75 -16.62 -12.01
CA LEU A 21 -6.35 -16.61 -10.60
C LEU A 21 -7.41 -17.27 -9.72
N GLU A 22 -8.69 -16.98 -9.95
CA GLU A 22 -9.82 -17.60 -9.25
C GLU A 22 -9.85 -19.12 -9.44
N SER A 23 -9.68 -19.58 -10.68
CA SER A 23 -9.64 -21.01 -11.00
C SER A 23 -8.51 -21.71 -10.25
N LEU A 24 -7.30 -21.13 -10.27
CA LEU A 24 -6.15 -21.66 -9.56
C LEU A 24 -6.37 -21.71 -8.04
N LEU A 25 -6.88 -20.63 -7.44
CA LEU A 25 -7.11 -20.54 -5.99
C LEU A 25 -8.29 -21.40 -5.50
N ASN A 26 -9.18 -21.82 -6.41
CA ASN A 26 -10.27 -22.75 -6.13
C ASN A 26 -9.88 -24.21 -6.40
N GLY A 27 -8.64 -24.50 -6.81
CA GLY A 27 -8.17 -25.84 -7.11
C GLY A 27 -8.83 -26.47 -8.35
N ARG A 28 -9.44 -25.64 -9.21
CA ARG A 28 -9.92 -26.08 -10.52
C ARG A 28 -8.74 -26.00 -11.49
N PRO A 29 -8.52 -27.00 -12.35
CA PRO A 29 -7.48 -26.90 -13.35
C PRO A 29 -7.84 -25.76 -14.32
N ALA A 30 -7.21 -24.60 -14.13
CA ALA A 30 -7.01 -23.67 -15.22
C ALA A 30 -6.27 -24.43 -16.33
N ALA A 31 -6.54 -24.12 -17.59
CA ALA A 31 -6.10 -24.86 -18.78
C ALA A 31 -4.57 -24.85 -19.04
N TYR A 32 -3.75 -24.78 -18.00
CA TYR A 32 -2.30 -24.76 -18.03
C TYR A 32 -1.72 -25.99 -17.34
N THR A 33 -1.87 -27.15 -17.97
CA THR A 33 -1.02 -28.30 -17.66
C THR A 33 -0.65 -29.07 -18.92
N ILE A 34 0.42 -28.64 -19.58
CA ILE A 34 1.40 -29.61 -20.09
C ILE A 34 2.52 -29.64 -19.05
N GLY A 35 2.41 -30.52 -18.05
CA GLY A 35 3.57 -30.97 -17.26
C GLY A 35 3.60 -30.76 -15.73
N SER A 36 2.64 -30.09 -15.07
CA SER A 36 2.70 -29.89 -13.60
C SER A 36 1.60 -30.65 -12.83
N SER A 37 2.04 -31.64 -12.06
CA SER A 37 1.26 -32.49 -11.14
C SER A 37 1.00 -31.79 -9.80
N ALA A 38 0.33 -30.64 -9.79
CA ALA A 38 -0.07 -29.98 -8.55
C ALA A 38 -1.57 -30.19 -8.29
N THR A 39 -1.92 -31.19 -7.49
CA THR A 39 -3.32 -31.52 -7.10
C THR A 39 -3.81 -30.73 -5.87
N GLN A 40 -3.09 -29.71 -5.43
CA GLN A 40 -3.44 -28.88 -4.27
C GLN A 40 -3.33 -27.39 -4.62
N PRO A 41 -4.28 -26.55 -4.16
CA PRO A 41 -4.23 -25.12 -4.38
C PRO A 41 -2.95 -24.54 -3.77
N PRO A 42 -2.31 -23.55 -4.41
CA PRO A 42 -1.09 -22.95 -3.89
C PRO A 42 -1.34 -22.26 -2.55
N SER A 43 -0.34 -22.29 -1.67
CA SER A 43 -0.46 -21.64 -0.35
C SER A 43 -0.50 -20.11 -0.50
N LEU A 44 -1.58 -19.50 0.00
CA LEU A 44 -1.78 -18.05 0.00
C LEU A 44 -0.80 -17.29 0.92
N TYR A 45 -0.21 -17.98 1.88
CA TYR A 45 0.79 -17.44 2.79
C TYR A 45 2.23 -17.56 2.25
N THR A 46 2.36 -17.86 0.96
CA THR A 46 3.66 -17.81 0.29
C THR A 46 4.11 -16.38 0.08
N VAL A 47 5.42 -16.20 0.07
CA VAL A 47 6.04 -14.88 -0.10
C VAL A 47 7.05 -14.88 -1.24
N THR A 48 7.20 -13.74 -1.89
CA THR A 48 8.29 -13.49 -2.84
C THR A 48 9.63 -13.45 -2.12
N VAL A 49 10.73 -13.34 -2.88
CA VAL A 49 12.06 -13.09 -2.30
C VAL A 49 12.10 -11.78 -1.50
N GLY A 50 11.24 -10.81 -1.82
CA GLY A 50 11.07 -9.55 -1.08
C GLY A 50 10.16 -9.67 0.14
N GLY A 51 9.62 -10.85 0.45
CA GLY A 51 8.63 -11.03 1.52
C GLY A 51 7.22 -10.56 1.12
N ASP A 52 6.97 -10.26 -0.16
CA ASP A 52 5.66 -9.83 -0.61
C ASP A 52 4.69 -11.01 -0.60
N THR A 53 3.58 -10.86 0.12
CA THR A 53 2.46 -11.80 0.01
C THR A 53 1.72 -11.61 -1.32
N LEU A 54 0.82 -12.53 -1.65
CA LEU A 54 0.00 -12.41 -2.86
C LEU A 54 -0.76 -11.07 -2.93
N LEU A 55 -1.24 -10.58 -1.77
CA LEU A 55 -1.96 -9.30 -1.70
C LEU A 55 -1.04 -8.10 -1.95
N HIS A 56 0.24 -8.15 -1.56
CA HIS A 56 1.21 -7.09 -1.90
C HIS A 56 1.41 -7.02 -3.42
N VAL A 57 1.58 -8.18 -4.06
CA VAL A 57 1.78 -8.27 -5.51
C VAL A 57 0.58 -7.70 -6.24
N VAL A 58 -0.64 -8.12 -5.87
CA VAL A 58 -1.87 -7.64 -6.50
C VAL A 58 -2.09 -6.14 -6.27
N ALA A 59 -1.80 -5.66 -5.06
CA ALA A 59 -1.92 -4.24 -4.73
C ALA A 59 -0.95 -3.34 -5.52
N ALA A 60 0.22 -3.87 -5.91
CA ALA A 60 1.26 -3.16 -6.65
C ALA A 60 1.04 -3.12 -8.17
N ILE A 61 0.02 -3.80 -8.72
CA ILE A 61 -0.22 -3.84 -10.18
C ILE A 61 -0.55 -2.44 -10.68
N HIS A 62 0.21 -1.92 -11.63
CA HIS A 62 -0.08 -0.60 -12.20
C HIS A 62 -1.37 -0.57 -13.02
N GLY A 63 -2.12 0.52 -12.93
CA GLY A 63 -3.25 0.83 -13.82
C GLY A 63 -4.64 0.83 -13.16
N ASP A 64 -4.72 0.58 -11.84
CA ASP A 64 -5.94 0.69 -11.02
C ASP A 64 -7.20 0.09 -11.68
N THR A 65 -7.07 -1.11 -12.24
CA THR A 65 -8.12 -1.78 -13.01
C THR A 65 -9.12 -2.50 -12.11
N GLU A 66 -10.36 -2.68 -12.58
CA GLU A 66 -11.36 -3.47 -11.87
C GLU A 66 -10.90 -4.93 -11.63
N ASP A 67 -10.18 -5.50 -12.59
CA ASP A 67 -9.55 -6.83 -12.47
C ASP A 67 -8.62 -6.93 -11.25
N SER A 68 -7.73 -5.93 -11.06
CA SER A 68 -6.83 -5.91 -9.90
C SER A 68 -7.59 -5.87 -8.59
N THR A 69 -8.66 -5.05 -8.50
CA THR A 69 -9.49 -4.96 -7.29
C THR A 69 -10.25 -6.25 -7.02
N LYS A 70 -10.77 -6.94 -8.05
CA LYS A 70 -11.42 -8.25 -7.90
C LYS A 70 -10.45 -9.31 -7.40
N LYS A 71 -9.21 -9.34 -7.93
CA LYS A 71 -8.16 -10.21 -7.42
C LYS A 71 -7.85 -9.94 -5.96
N ALA A 72 -7.76 -8.67 -5.55
CA ALA A 72 -7.51 -8.32 -4.15
C ALA A 72 -8.64 -8.80 -3.23
N SER A 73 -9.91 -8.60 -3.62
CA SER A 73 -11.06 -9.11 -2.88
C SER A 73 -11.05 -10.64 -2.77
N LEU A 74 -10.75 -11.35 -3.86
CA LEU A 74 -10.64 -12.81 -3.86
C LEU A 74 -9.54 -13.31 -2.91
N VAL A 75 -8.39 -12.66 -2.91
CA VAL A 75 -7.28 -13.00 -1.98
C VAL A 75 -7.71 -12.71 -0.54
N PHE A 76 -8.39 -11.60 -0.30
CA PHE A 76 -8.92 -11.23 1.01
C PHE A 76 -9.94 -12.25 1.52
N ASP A 77 -10.92 -12.65 0.72
CA ASP A 77 -11.96 -13.60 1.11
C ASP A 77 -11.39 -14.95 1.58
N LYS A 78 -10.26 -15.35 1.00
CA LYS A 78 -9.56 -16.59 1.37
C LYS A 78 -8.57 -16.40 2.51
N ALA A 79 -7.94 -15.23 2.64
CA ALA A 79 -6.92 -14.95 3.65
C ALA A 79 -6.96 -13.47 4.12
N PRO A 80 -7.94 -13.08 4.96
CA PRO A 80 -8.13 -11.70 5.39
C PRO A 80 -6.95 -11.11 6.18
N SER A 81 -6.17 -11.98 6.84
CA SER A 81 -5.00 -11.57 7.63
C SER A 81 -3.87 -10.99 6.79
N LEU A 82 -3.82 -11.31 5.48
CA LEU A 82 -2.77 -10.80 4.58
C LEU A 82 -2.83 -9.27 4.42
N LEU A 83 -3.97 -8.66 4.75
CA LEU A 83 -4.17 -7.21 4.70
C LEU A 83 -3.19 -6.44 5.60
N PHE A 84 -2.77 -7.02 6.72
CA PHE A 84 -1.91 -6.38 7.72
C PHE A 84 -0.47 -6.90 7.70
N VAL A 85 -0.13 -7.85 6.84
CA VAL A 85 1.22 -8.41 6.77
C VAL A 85 2.18 -7.35 6.21
N GLN A 86 3.36 -7.27 6.80
CA GLN A 86 4.45 -6.43 6.32
C GLN A 86 5.48 -7.29 5.57
N ASN A 87 5.89 -6.84 4.38
CA ASN A 87 6.96 -7.47 3.61
C ASN A 87 8.35 -7.19 4.22
N SER A 88 9.43 -7.58 3.52
CA SER A 88 10.80 -7.37 4.02
C SER A 88 11.20 -5.91 4.15
N GLN A 89 10.48 -4.95 3.56
CA GLN A 89 10.70 -3.52 3.75
C GLN A 89 9.80 -2.91 4.83
N GLY A 90 8.94 -3.70 5.46
CA GLY A 90 7.93 -3.21 6.38
C GLY A 90 6.69 -2.63 5.67
N ASP A 91 6.61 -2.71 4.34
CA ASP A 91 5.46 -2.23 3.61
C ASP A 91 4.30 -3.20 3.79
N THR A 92 3.09 -2.67 3.99
CA THR A 92 1.84 -3.43 3.88
C THR A 92 1.32 -3.40 2.44
N PRO A 93 0.30 -4.19 2.06
CA PRO A 93 -0.32 -4.07 0.73
C PRO A 93 -0.82 -2.64 0.44
N LEU A 94 -1.24 -1.91 1.48
CA LEU A 94 -1.65 -0.50 1.36
C LEU A 94 -0.50 0.43 0.94
N HIS A 95 0.72 0.20 1.42
CA HIS A 95 1.90 0.94 0.97
C HIS A 95 2.18 0.68 -0.52
N CYS A 96 2.09 -0.58 -0.94
CA CYS A 96 2.28 -0.97 -2.34
C CYS A 96 1.22 -0.33 -3.26
N ALA A 97 -0.06 -0.35 -2.86
CA ALA A 97 -1.14 0.30 -3.62
C ALA A 97 -0.93 1.82 -3.74
N ALA A 98 -0.56 2.48 -2.64
CA ALA A 98 -0.30 3.91 -2.65
C ALA A 98 0.89 4.29 -3.54
N ARG A 99 1.98 3.52 -3.46
CA ARG A 99 3.17 3.69 -4.30
C ARG A 99 2.87 3.49 -5.79
N ALA A 100 1.97 2.57 -6.12
CA ALA A 100 1.55 2.30 -7.49
C ALA A 100 0.56 3.36 -8.05
N GLY A 101 0.04 4.26 -7.20
CA GLY A 101 -0.96 5.26 -7.60
C GLY A 101 -2.38 4.68 -7.75
N ASN A 102 -2.66 3.52 -7.14
CA ASN A 102 -3.92 2.81 -7.32
C ASN A 102 -4.97 3.28 -6.30
N ILE A 103 -5.66 4.39 -6.58
CA ILE A 103 -6.60 4.99 -5.63
C ILE A 103 -7.82 4.09 -5.34
N ARG A 104 -8.35 3.36 -6.34
CA ARG A 104 -9.46 2.41 -6.12
C ARG A 104 -9.00 1.24 -5.27
N MET A 105 -7.80 0.70 -5.52
CA MET A 105 -7.21 -0.32 -4.66
C MET A 105 -7.04 0.17 -3.21
N VAL A 106 -6.55 1.39 -3.01
CA VAL A 106 -6.42 1.99 -1.68
C VAL A 106 -7.78 2.08 -0.98
N SER A 107 -8.82 2.57 -1.68
CA SER A 107 -10.18 2.63 -1.13
C SER A 107 -10.68 1.24 -0.72
N LEU A 108 -10.53 0.25 -1.61
CA LEU A 108 -10.92 -1.13 -1.34
C LEU A 108 -10.23 -1.68 -0.09
N LEU A 109 -8.90 -1.55 0.02
CA LEU A 109 -8.14 -2.08 1.16
C LEU A 109 -8.57 -1.42 2.48
N VAL A 110 -8.88 -0.12 2.46
CA VAL A 110 -9.41 0.60 3.63
C VAL A 110 -10.82 0.10 4.00
N ASP A 111 -11.68 -0.10 3.02
CA ASP A 111 -13.05 -0.61 3.23
C ASP A 111 -13.04 -2.04 3.78
N LEU A 112 -12.19 -2.91 3.23
CA LEU A 112 -11.97 -4.27 3.74
C LEU A 112 -11.43 -4.25 5.18
N ALA A 113 -10.53 -3.33 5.52
CA ALA A 113 -10.03 -3.18 6.87
C ALA A 113 -11.14 -2.73 7.84
N ASN A 114 -11.98 -1.78 7.44
CA ASN A 114 -13.16 -1.35 8.22
C ASN A 114 -14.12 -2.52 8.48
N GLY A 115 -14.32 -3.39 7.50
CA GLY A 115 -15.16 -4.59 7.63
C GLY A 115 -14.64 -5.62 8.63
N GLN A 116 -13.33 -5.65 8.92
CA GLN A 116 -12.74 -6.60 9.87
C GLN A 116 -12.89 -6.18 11.35
N GLY A 117 -13.30 -4.94 11.64
CA GLY A 117 -13.53 -4.49 13.00
C GLY A 117 -13.17 -3.04 13.27
N VAL A 118 -13.56 -2.57 14.45
CA VAL A 118 -13.32 -1.20 14.90
C VAL A 118 -11.81 -0.95 15.02
N ASN A 119 -11.35 0.18 14.48
CA ASN A 119 -9.94 0.61 14.44
C ASN A 119 -8.99 -0.18 13.52
N ASN A 120 -9.44 -1.21 12.81
CA ASN A 120 -8.55 -1.97 11.92
C ASN A 120 -8.05 -1.14 10.75
N ALA A 121 -8.92 -0.36 10.10
CA ALA A 121 -8.48 0.59 9.07
C ALA A 121 -7.51 1.63 9.63
N LYS A 122 -7.78 2.14 10.83
CA LYS A 122 -6.88 3.08 11.51
C LYS A 122 -5.49 2.45 11.73
N GLY A 123 -5.44 1.24 12.30
CA GLY A 123 -4.18 0.51 12.51
C GLY A 123 -3.43 0.22 11.21
N LEU A 124 -4.14 -0.15 10.14
CA LEU A 124 -3.56 -0.36 8.82
C LEU A 124 -2.95 0.93 8.25
N LEU A 125 -3.68 2.05 8.35
CA LEU A 125 -3.26 3.36 7.86
C LEU A 125 -2.06 3.92 8.64
N GLU A 126 -2.02 3.70 9.95
CA GLU A 126 -0.97 4.17 10.85
C GLU A 126 0.25 3.24 10.87
N THR A 127 0.17 2.07 10.23
CA THR A 127 1.32 1.14 10.11
C THR A 127 2.47 1.82 9.38
N GLN A 128 3.67 1.70 9.95
CA GLN A 128 4.88 2.29 9.41
C GLN A 128 5.83 1.22 8.87
N ASN A 129 6.43 1.48 7.71
CA ASN A 129 7.49 0.66 7.16
C ASN A 129 8.84 0.87 7.88
N LYS A 130 9.91 0.21 7.43
CA LYS A 130 11.25 0.31 8.05
C LYS A 130 11.83 1.72 8.04
N ASN A 131 11.36 2.58 7.15
CA ASN A 131 11.74 3.99 7.07
C ASN A 131 10.87 4.89 7.97
N LYS A 132 10.03 4.29 8.82
CA LYS A 132 9.02 4.97 9.65
C LYS A 132 7.96 5.72 8.82
N GLN A 133 7.74 5.32 7.57
CA GLN A 133 6.80 5.97 6.67
C GLN A 133 5.49 5.19 6.63
N THR A 134 4.38 5.91 6.59
CA THR A 134 3.03 5.38 6.32
C THR A 134 2.73 5.41 4.82
N ALA A 135 1.65 4.75 4.38
CA ALA A 135 1.19 4.79 2.99
C ALA A 135 0.90 6.22 2.47
N LEU A 136 0.53 7.16 3.35
CA LEU A 136 0.39 8.59 2.99
C LEU A 136 1.70 9.19 2.44
N HIS A 137 2.87 8.75 2.93
CA HIS A 137 4.15 9.24 2.41
C HIS A 137 4.38 8.81 0.96
N GLU A 138 3.89 7.63 0.56
CA GLU A 138 3.98 7.17 -0.82
C GLU A 138 3.07 8.01 -1.73
N ALA A 139 1.86 8.37 -1.28
CA ALA A 139 0.98 9.30 -1.99
C ALA A 139 1.60 10.70 -2.17
N VAL A 140 2.28 11.21 -1.15
CA VAL A 140 3.01 12.48 -1.25
C VAL A 140 4.17 12.37 -2.26
N ARG A 141 4.89 11.24 -2.27
CA ARG A 141 6.02 11.00 -3.18
C ARG A 141 5.58 10.83 -4.63
N SER A 142 4.43 10.19 -4.87
CA SER A 142 3.86 10.07 -6.22
C SER A 142 3.27 11.38 -6.74
N GLY A 143 3.06 12.38 -5.87
CA GLY A 143 2.43 13.65 -6.23
C GLY A 143 0.92 13.55 -6.40
N ASP A 144 0.31 12.45 -5.95
CA ASP A 144 -1.13 12.19 -6.08
C ASP A 144 -1.91 12.89 -4.95
N ASN A 145 -2.37 14.11 -5.25
CA ASN A 145 -3.11 14.91 -4.28
C ASN A 145 -4.49 14.32 -3.93
N ASP A 146 -5.12 13.58 -4.84
CA ASP A 146 -6.43 12.99 -4.56
C ASP A 146 -6.29 11.77 -3.65
N MET A 147 -5.23 11.00 -3.80
CA MET A 147 -4.87 9.96 -2.83
C MET A 147 -4.52 10.54 -1.45
N VAL A 148 -3.82 11.69 -1.40
CA VAL A 148 -3.57 12.42 -0.15
C VAL A 148 -4.89 12.84 0.51
N LYS A 149 -5.83 13.41 -0.25
CA LYS A 149 -7.16 13.76 0.27
C LYS A 149 -7.91 12.54 0.80
N LEU A 150 -7.85 11.41 0.10
CA LEU A 150 -8.48 10.16 0.55
C LEU A 150 -7.91 9.74 1.92
N PHE A 151 -6.59 9.64 2.05
CA PHE A 151 -5.96 9.27 3.31
C PHE A 151 -6.29 10.24 4.45
N MET A 152 -6.20 11.54 4.20
CA MET A 152 -6.51 12.58 5.19
C MET A 152 -7.99 12.63 5.55
N GLY A 153 -8.89 12.32 4.60
CA GLY A 153 -10.33 12.24 4.85
C GLY A 153 -10.71 11.05 5.73
N VAL A 154 -9.99 9.92 5.59
CA VAL A 154 -10.21 8.74 6.44
C VAL A 154 -9.55 8.90 7.82
N ASN A 155 -8.32 9.41 7.88
CA ASN A 155 -7.62 9.64 9.14
C ASN A 155 -6.70 10.88 9.08
N PRO A 156 -7.17 12.06 9.52
CA PRO A 156 -6.35 13.27 9.57
C PRO A 156 -5.09 13.16 10.44
N GLN A 157 -5.05 12.23 11.40
CA GLN A 157 -3.90 12.05 12.29
C GLN A 157 -2.66 11.53 11.56
N LEU A 158 -2.81 11.00 10.34
CA LEU A 158 -1.68 10.56 9.52
C LEU A 158 -0.66 11.68 9.24
N ALA A 159 -1.10 12.94 9.24
CA ALA A 159 -0.21 14.10 9.11
C ALA A 159 0.79 14.27 10.28
N ARG A 160 0.59 13.55 11.39
CA ARG A 160 1.47 13.58 12.56
C ARG A 160 2.57 12.52 12.54
N PHE A 161 2.48 11.55 11.63
CA PHE A 161 3.45 10.45 11.55
C PHE A 161 4.65 10.84 10.70
N PRO A 162 5.82 10.21 10.92
CA PRO A 162 6.20 9.61 12.20
C PRO A 162 6.32 10.68 13.30
N GLU A 163 6.28 10.27 14.57
CA GLU A 163 6.61 11.16 15.69
C GLU A 163 8.03 11.73 15.57
N GLN A 164 8.97 10.92 15.09
CA GLN A 164 10.32 11.33 14.72
C GLN A 164 10.74 10.73 13.38
N GLY A 165 11.16 11.60 12.46
CA GLY A 165 11.56 11.24 11.10
C GLY A 165 10.98 12.24 10.10
N THR A 166 10.89 11.82 8.85
CA THR A 166 10.34 12.64 7.76
C THR A 166 8.82 12.66 7.82
N SER A 167 8.20 13.79 8.15
CA SER A 167 6.75 13.94 8.09
C SER A 167 6.22 14.11 6.66
N PRO A 168 4.92 13.87 6.39
CA PRO A 168 4.30 14.12 5.09
C PRO A 168 4.48 15.57 4.64
N LEU A 169 4.35 16.54 5.54
CA LEU A 169 4.52 17.96 5.22
C LEU A 169 5.96 18.29 4.85
N TYR A 170 6.92 17.80 5.63
CA TYR A 170 8.34 17.96 5.30
C TYR A 170 8.63 17.39 3.91
N LEU A 171 8.12 16.18 3.63
CA LEU A 171 8.31 15.53 2.34
C LEU A 171 7.68 16.34 1.19
N ALA A 172 6.46 16.85 1.36
CA ALA A 172 5.79 17.67 0.34
C ALA A 172 6.58 18.96 0.02
N ILE A 173 7.15 19.61 1.04
CA ILE A 173 7.99 20.80 0.87
C ILE A 173 9.33 20.44 0.21
N LEU A 174 9.95 19.32 0.62
CA LEU A 174 11.20 18.84 0.03
C LEU A 174 11.04 18.54 -1.47
N LEU A 175 9.86 18.07 -1.87
CA LEU A 175 9.45 17.78 -3.26
C LEU A 175 8.85 19.01 -3.98
N GLU A 176 8.82 20.18 -3.33
CA GLU A 176 8.31 21.44 -3.87
C GLU A 176 6.82 21.38 -4.31
N ASN A 177 6.06 20.42 -3.77
CA ASN A 177 4.66 20.23 -4.08
C ASN A 177 3.77 21.07 -3.15
N LYS A 178 3.58 22.33 -3.51
CA LYS A 178 2.76 23.30 -2.76
C LYS A 178 1.30 22.87 -2.61
N ILE A 179 0.75 22.17 -3.60
CA ILE A 179 -0.65 21.72 -3.59
C ILE A 179 -0.86 20.68 -2.49
N ILE A 180 0.02 19.68 -2.43
CA ILE A 180 -0.03 18.64 -1.38
C ILE A 180 0.31 19.24 -0.02
N ALA A 181 1.29 20.14 0.07
CA ALA A 181 1.62 20.80 1.34
C ALA A 181 0.42 21.57 1.92
N ASN A 182 -0.31 22.32 1.09
CA ASN A 182 -1.53 23.01 1.51
C ASN A 182 -2.64 22.03 1.88
N THR A 183 -2.85 20.99 1.07
CA THR A 183 -3.88 19.96 1.34
C THR A 183 -3.64 19.27 2.68
N LEU A 184 -2.39 18.88 2.98
CA LEU A 184 -2.02 18.32 4.27
C LEU A 184 -2.29 19.29 5.42
N TYR A 185 -1.91 20.57 5.26
CA TYR A 185 -2.12 21.58 6.28
C TYR A 185 -3.62 21.80 6.56
N GLU A 186 -4.42 22.03 5.52
CA GLU A 186 -5.87 22.28 5.61
C GLU A 186 -6.62 21.09 6.23
N LEU A 187 -6.35 19.87 5.76
CA LEU A 187 -7.08 18.68 6.21
C LEU A 187 -6.60 18.17 7.58
N SER A 188 -5.40 18.54 8.03
CA SER A 188 -4.89 18.15 9.35
C SER A 188 -5.57 18.88 10.52
N GLY A 189 -6.32 19.95 10.26
CA GLY A 189 -6.92 20.77 11.32
C GLY A 189 -5.90 21.40 12.27
N GLY A 190 -4.68 21.64 11.79
CA GLY A 190 -3.57 22.20 12.58
C GLY A 190 -2.76 21.17 13.39
N ALA A 191 -3.17 19.90 13.40
CA ALA A 191 -2.44 18.82 14.06
C ALA A 191 -1.47 18.13 13.07
N ILE A 192 -0.39 18.84 12.70
CA ILE A 192 0.57 18.38 11.69
C ILE A 192 2.00 18.31 12.25
N SER A 193 2.76 17.30 11.81
CA SER A 193 4.19 17.22 12.13
C SER A 193 5.01 17.98 11.09
N TYR A 194 6.00 18.74 11.57
CA TYR A 194 6.97 19.45 10.74
C TYR A 194 8.34 18.74 10.72
N SER A 195 8.45 17.55 11.32
CA SER A 195 9.73 16.87 11.52
C SER A 195 10.36 16.43 10.20
N GLY A 196 11.67 16.56 10.12
CA GLY A 196 12.52 16.05 9.06
C GLY A 196 13.61 15.13 9.59
N PRO A 197 14.42 14.54 8.69
CA PRO A 197 15.56 13.73 9.09
C PRO A 197 16.64 14.58 9.78
N SER A 198 17.43 13.95 10.66
CA SER A 198 18.58 14.58 11.31
C SER A 198 18.26 15.87 12.09
N GLY A 199 17.07 15.96 12.68
CA GLY A 199 16.63 17.13 13.46
C GLY A 199 16.23 18.35 12.61
N GLN A 200 16.21 18.21 11.28
CA GLN A 200 15.65 19.24 10.41
C GLN A 200 14.14 19.34 10.60
N ASN A 201 13.58 20.48 10.21
CA ASN A 201 12.13 20.66 10.13
C ASN A 201 11.74 21.22 8.76
N ALA A 202 10.44 21.28 8.50
CA ALA A 202 9.86 21.77 7.26
C ALA A 202 10.39 23.14 6.82
N LEU A 203 10.69 24.04 7.77
CA LEU A 203 11.24 25.36 7.46
C LEU A 203 12.69 25.26 6.94
N HIS A 204 13.51 24.36 7.48
CA HIS A 204 14.84 24.11 6.95
C HIS A 204 14.76 23.66 5.47
N ALA A 205 13.86 22.72 5.17
CA ALA A 205 13.63 22.27 3.79
C ALA A 205 13.17 23.42 2.88
N ALA A 206 12.24 24.26 3.35
CA ALA A 206 11.75 25.41 2.59
C ALA A 206 12.86 26.42 2.25
N VAL A 207 13.78 26.71 3.19
CA VAL A 207 14.91 27.62 2.96
C VAL A 207 15.91 27.04 1.96
N LEU A 208 16.16 25.73 2.02
CA LEU A 208 17.06 25.05 1.08
C LEU A 208 16.50 25.07 -0.35
N ARG A 209 15.17 24.98 -0.50
CA ARG A 209 14.48 24.98 -1.81
C ARG A 209 14.11 26.37 -2.32
N GLY A 210 13.96 27.36 -1.44
CA GLY A 210 13.52 28.73 -1.77
C GLY A 210 14.58 29.63 -2.41
N LYS A 211 15.75 29.11 -2.78
CA LYS A 211 16.74 29.85 -3.59
C LYS A 211 16.51 29.53 -5.07
N GLY A 212 15.62 30.30 -5.69
CA GLY A 212 15.34 30.31 -7.14
C GLY A 212 14.67 31.62 -7.52
#